data_AF-A0A8X6FZW7-F1
#
_entry.id   AF-A0A8X6FZW7-F1
#
_cell.length_a   1.000
_cell.length_b   1.000
_cell.length_c   1.000
_cell.angle_alpha   90.00
_cell.angle_beta   90.00
_cell.angle_gamma   90.00
#
_symmetry.space_group_name_H-M   'P 1'
#
loop_
_entity.id
_entity.type
_entity.pdbx_description
1 polymer ?
#
loop_
_entity_poly.entity_id
_entity_poly.type
_entity_poly.pdbx_seq_one_letter_code
_entity_poly.pdbx_strand_id
1 'polypeptide(L)'
;MDKLNRSKRAVKGTITKLETFVEESSNHTPTKLDIKLKRVQEMNKKMDELKDQYYETKDISDAELAEIEADLQEMEDRLEDLEAKLLLQKLWVLKLEWDEPLSNPIAKEWNDFVSTLPVIQNIHIPRLVLRNGRIILHGFGDVSTAAYGAVLYVQSISEEDVSSTLLCRKSRVASVKLITIPRLELCACVLLAQLLEKVLHSLTLPIQQIKLWTESNIVLAWIQRSPEQLKTFIGNRFKIIQRLTKNCQWNHVSSNDNPADLISRGLNFSDISFKQLWWYGPDFLKEERSVNPIDFEMIISDRDYLKELKPPADVLLTSCKFSLIDDLLKCSKTILNCCIF
;
A
#
# COMPACT_ATOMS: atom_id res chain seq x y z
N MET A 1 16.02 -4.62 26.90
CA MET A 1 14.89 -5.58 26.99
C MET A 1 14.03 -5.44 28.24
N ASP A 2 14.60 -5.34 29.46
CA ASP A 2 13.81 -5.34 30.71
C ASP A 2 12.86 -4.15 30.92
N LYS A 3 13.27 -2.93 30.54
CA LYS A 3 12.42 -1.73 30.64
C LYS A 3 11.17 -1.84 29.76
N LEU A 4 11.35 -2.35 28.54
CA LEU A 4 10.28 -2.55 27.57
C LEU A 4 9.29 -3.63 28.01
N ASN A 5 9.77 -4.75 28.53
CA ASN A 5 8.92 -5.82 29.04
C ASN A 5 8.08 -5.38 30.25
N ARG A 6 8.64 -4.50 31.10
CA ARG A 6 7.91 -3.87 32.21
C ARG A 6 6.82 -2.91 31.69
N SER A 7 7.13 -2.07 30.70
CA SER A 7 6.15 -1.18 30.06
C SER A 7 5.02 -1.95 29.37
N LYS A 8 5.32 -3.04 28.64
CA LYS A 8 4.32 -3.92 28.01
C LYS A 8 3.36 -4.53 29.04
N ARG A 9 3.87 -5.02 30.18
CA ARG A 9 3.04 -5.55 31.28
C ARG A 9 2.16 -4.47 31.92
N ALA A 10 2.69 -3.27 32.12
CA ALA A 10 1.94 -2.16 32.69
C ALA A 10 0.79 -1.71 31.79
N VAL A 11 1.01 -1.65 30.48
CA VAL A 11 -0.05 -1.35 29.49
C VAL A 11 -1.10 -2.45 29.49
N LYS A 12 -0.70 -3.73 29.43
CA LYS A 12 -1.64 -4.86 29.42
C LYS A 12 -2.56 -4.86 30.64
N GLY A 13 -2.02 -4.66 31.84
CA GLY A 13 -2.82 -4.57 33.07
C GLY A 13 -3.74 -3.35 33.13
N THR A 14 -3.46 -2.30 32.35
CA THR A 14 -4.32 -1.12 32.26
C THR A 14 -5.45 -1.30 31.24
N ILE A 15 -5.17 -2.01 30.13
CA ILE A 15 -6.19 -2.41 29.13
C ILE A 15 -7.25 -3.30 29.78
N THR A 16 -6.85 -4.32 30.54
CA THR A 16 -7.80 -5.19 31.24
C THR A 16 -8.72 -4.40 32.19
N LYS A 17 -8.19 -3.38 32.88
CA LYS A 17 -8.99 -2.50 33.74
C LYS A 17 -9.93 -1.56 32.98
N LEU A 18 -9.65 -1.28 31.71
CA LEU A 18 -10.51 -0.49 30.84
C LEU A 18 -11.61 -1.36 30.22
N GLU A 19 -11.30 -2.59 29.85
CA GLU A 19 -12.27 -3.59 29.37
C GLU A 19 -13.36 -3.83 30.44
N THR A 20 -12.96 -4.12 31.69
CA THR A 20 -13.91 -4.30 32.80
C THR A 20 -14.74 -3.03 33.08
N PHE A 21 -14.18 -1.84 32.85
CA PHE A 21 -14.89 -0.58 33.06
C PHE A 21 -15.89 -0.26 31.95
N VAL A 22 -15.60 -0.69 30.71
CA VAL A 22 -16.53 -0.57 29.57
C VAL A 22 -17.70 -1.54 29.74
N GLU A 23 -17.47 -2.73 30.29
CA GLU A 23 -18.54 -3.68 30.63
C GLU A 23 -19.54 -3.12 31.68
N GLU A 24 -19.10 -2.17 32.52
CA GLU A 24 -19.92 -1.50 33.54
C GLU A 24 -20.41 -0.09 33.13
N SER A 25 -20.26 0.30 31.86
CA SER A 25 -20.43 1.70 31.41
C SER A 25 -21.81 2.30 31.68
N SER A 26 -22.86 1.49 31.78
CA SER A 26 -24.23 1.90 32.12
C SER A 26 -24.40 2.40 33.56
N ASN A 27 -23.43 2.12 34.45
CA ASN A 27 -23.45 2.51 35.86
C ASN A 27 -22.56 3.72 36.17
N HIS A 28 -22.06 4.42 35.16
CA HIS A 28 -21.05 5.48 35.33
C HIS A 28 -21.56 6.85 34.89
N THR A 29 -21.23 7.87 35.68
CA THR A 29 -21.61 9.25 35.39
C THR A 29 -20.84 9.78 34.17
N PRO A 30 -21.43 10.69 33.37
CA PRO A 30 -20.78 11.26 32.17
C PRO A 30 -19.38 11.81 32.44
N THR A 31 -19.19 12.48 33.58
CA THR A 31 -17.89 13.03 34.00
C THR A 31 -16.83 11.94 34.26
N LYS A 32 -17.22 10.76 34.76
CA LYS A 32 -16.30 9.63 34.95
C LYS A 32 -15.88 9.02 33.61
N LEU A 33 -16.77 8.99 32.64
CA LEU A 33 -16.49 8.53 31.28
C LEU A 33 -15.52 9.48 30.57
N ASP A 34 -15.70 10.80 30.68
CA ASP A 34 -14.82 11.81 30.06
C ASP A 34 -13.39 11.76 30.61
N ILE A 35 -13.22 11.61 31.92
CA ILE A 35 -11.88 11.51 32.55
C ILE A 35 -11.17 10.24 32.06
N LYS A 36 -11.91 9.14 31.89
CA LYS A 36 -11.36 7.87 31.40
C LYS A 36 -11.04 7.94 29.92
N LEU A 37 -11.86 8.61 29.11
CA LEU A 37 -11.61 8.85 27.69
C LEU A 37 -10.31 9.65 27.48
N LYS A 38 -10.11 10.73 28.26
CA LYS A 38 -8.85 11.49 28.23
C LYS A 38 -7.63 10.63 28.55
N ARG A 39 -7.72 9.76 29.57
CA ARG A 39 -6.62 8.83 29.92
C ARG A 39 -6.33 7.82 28.82
N VAL A 40 -7.37 7.31 28.13
CA VAL A 40 -7.20 6.40 26.98
C VAL A 40 -6.51 7.11 25.80
N GLN A 41 -6.88 8.37 25.54
CA GLN A 41 -6.23 9.19 24.50
C GLN A 41 -4.75 9.45 24.82
N GLU A 42 -4.42 9.80 26.06
CA GLU A 42 -3.03 9.96 26.51
C GLU A 42 -2.22 8.66 26.43
N MET A 43 -2.85 7.51 26.73
CA MET A 43 -2.22 6.20 26.59
C MET A 43 -1.95 5.82 25.13
N ASN A 44 -2.90 6.10 24.23
CA ASN A 44 -2.69 5.87 22.80
C ASN A 44 -1.51 6.70 22.30
N LYS A 45 -1.42 7.96 22.70
CA LYS A 45 -0.26 8.82 22.40
C LYS A 45 1.06 8.21 22.89
N LYS A 46 1.12 7.76 24.15
CA LYS A 46 2.31 7.08 24.71
C LYS A 46 2.64 5.75 24.02
N MET A 47 1.63 5.02 23.56
CA MET A 47 1.83 3.77 22.83
C MET A 47 2.42 4.05 21.45
N ASP A 48 1.96 5.08 20.76
CA ASP A 48 2.50 5.50 19.48
C ASP A 48 3.96 5.97 19.66
N GLU A 49 4.26 6.78 20.70
CA GLU A 49 5.64 7.16 21.07
C GLU A 49 6.54 5.94 21.39
N LEU A 50 6.01 4.90 22.03
CA LEU A 50 6.75 3.67 22.32
C LEU A 50 6.93 2.75 21.11
N LYS A 51 6.03 2.80 20.13
CA LYS A 51 6.20 2.12 18.84
C LYS A 51 7.33 2.77 18.06
N ASP A 52 7.37 4.10 18.05
CA ASP A 52 8.46 4.86 17.42
C ASP A 52 9.82 4.50 18.06
N GLN A 53 9.87 4.29 19.38
CA GLN A 53 11.07 3.80 20.09
C GLN A 53 11.42 2.33 19.81
N TYR A 54 10.45 1.46 19.52
CA TYR A 54 10.71 0.02 19.27
C TYR A 54 11.27 -0.23 17.86
N TYR A 55 11.00 0.67 16.92
CA TYR A 55 11.52 0.65 15.56
C TYR A 55 12.66 1.66 15.34
N GLU A 56 13.41 2.02 16.39
CA GLU A 56 14.62 2.86 16.29
C GLU A 56 15.59 2.29 15.25
N THR A 57 15.44 2.74 14.00
CA THR A 57 16.55 2.94 13.10
C THR A 57 17.36 4.08 13.71
N LYS A 58 18.70 4.01 13.65
CA LYS A 58 19.59 5.14 14.03
C LYS A 58 18.95 6.44 13.54
N ASP A 59 19.00 7.53 14.32
CA ASP A 59 18.51 8.85 13.92
C ASP A 59 19.05 9.23 12.53
N ILE A 60 18.31 8.88 11.48
CA ILE A 60 18.59 9.27 10.10
C ILE A 60 17.73 10.51 9.87
N SER A 61 18.37 11.63 9.56
CA SER A 61 17.66 12.87 9.30
C SER A 61 16.77 12.75 8.05
N ASP A 62 15.74 13.59 7.96
CA ASP A 62 14.84 13.59 6.80
C ASP A 62 15.57 13.83 5.46
N ALA A 63 16.68 14.58 5.49
CA ALA A 63 17.53 14.83 4.34
C ALA A 63 18.32 13.58 3.92
N GLU A 64 18.93 12.88 4.88
CA GLU A 64 19.64 11.62 4.61
C GLU A 64 18.67 10.52 4.13
N LEU A 65 17.45 10.46 4.67
CA LEU A 65 16.41 9.56 4.16
C LEU A 65 16.04 9.87 2.72
N ALA A 66 15.94 11.15 2.35
CA ALA A 66 15.62 11.54 0.98
C ALA A 66 16.74 11.17 -0.01
N GLU A 67 18.00 11.26 0.43
CA GLU A 67 19.17 10.82 -0.34
C GLU A 67 19.16 9.30 -0.55
N ILE A 68 18.96 8.52 0.53
CA ILE A 68 18.81 7.05 0.45
C ILE A 68 17.64 6.67 -0.46
N GLU A 69 16.51 7.37 -0.37
CA GLU A 69 15.35 7.12 -1.23
C GLU A 69 15.63 7.44 -2.70
N ALA A 70 16.40 8.48 -2.99
CA ALA A 70 16.79 8.82 -4.36
C ALA A 70 17.74 7.77 -4.95
N ASP A 71 18.75 7.35 -4.19
CA ASP A 71 19.71 6.30 -4.58
C ASP A 71 19.02 4.95 -4.77
N LEU A 72 18.09 4.59 -3.86
CA LEU A 72 17.21 3.44 -4.01
C LEU A 72 16.43 3.53 -5.33
N GLN A 73 15.87 4.70 -5.65
CA GLN A 73 15.04 4.84 -6.84
C GLN A 73 15.84 4.68 -8.14
N GLU A 74 17.06 5.22 -8.21
CA GLU A 74 17.95 5.05 -9.37
C GLU A 74 18.40 3.60 -9.53
N MET A 75 18.75 2.93 -8.42
CA MET A 75 19.21 1.54 -8.44
C MET A 75 18.07 0.54 -8.69
N GLU A 76 16.85 0.84 -8.25
CA GLU A 76 15.65 0.02 -8.53
C GLU A 76 15.34 -0.13 -10.02
N ASP A 77 15.85 0.78 -10.85
CA ASP A 77 15.74 0.70 -12.30
C ASP A 77 16.86 -0.13 -12.94
N ARG A 78 17.93 -0.44 -12.19
CA ARG A 78 19.09 -1.25 -12.63
C ARG A 78 19.10 -2.67 -12.08
N LEU A 79 18.63 -2.86 -10.84
CA LEU A 79 18.51 -4.14 -10.17
C LEU A 79 17.06 -4.61 -10.25
N GLU A 80 16.81 -5.79 -10.82
CA GLU A 80 15.46 -6.36 -10.87
C GLU A 80 15.12 -7.19 -9.62
N ASP A 81 16.13 -7.75 -8.96
CA ASP A 81 15.92 -8.67 -7.84
C ASP A 81 15.63 -7.95 -6.53
N LEU A 82 14.64 -8.44 -5.76
CA LEU A 82 14.24 -7.80 -4.51
C LEU A 82 15.21 -8.10 -3.35
N GLU A 83 15.76 -9.30 -3.26
CA GLU A 83 16.66 -9.67 -2.15
C GLU A 83 17.94 -8.84 -2.21
N ALA A 84 18.49 -8.64 -3.41
CA ALA A 84 19.60 -7.73 -3.63
C ALA A 84 19.28 -6.28 -3.21
N LYS A 85 18.08 -5.78 -3.55
CA LYS A 85 17.65 -4.42 -3.16
C LYS A 85 17.51 -4.28 -1.65
N LEU A 86 16.94 -5.27 -0.97
CA LEU A 86 16.78 -5.27 0.48
C LEU A 86 18.13 -5.34 1.20
N LEU A 87 19.06 -6.16 0.71
CA LEU A 87 20.44 -6.20 1.20
C LEU A 87 21.11 -4.84 1.06
N LEU A 88 20.98 -4.20 -0.10
CA LEU A 88 21.56 -2.88 -0.33
C LEU A 88 20.96 -1.80 0.58
N GLN A 89 19.63 -1.77 0.74
CA GLN A 89 18.97 -0.87 1.67
C GLN A 89 19.51 -1.04 3.10
N LYS A 90 19.73 -2.30 3.55
CA LYS A 90 20.33 -2.57 4.87
C LYS A 90 21.74 -1.98 4.98
N LEU A 91 22.58 -2.11 3.95
CA LEU A 91 23.93 -1.54 3.95
C LEU A 91 23.91 -0.01 4.06
N TRP A 92 23.01 0.64 3.34
CA TRP A 92 22.84 2.10 3.40
C TRP A 92 22.34 2.59 4.75
N VAL A 93 21.38 1.88 5.36
CA VAL A 93 20.92 2.18 6.73
C VAL A 93 22.05 2.03 7.75
N LEU A 94 22.98 1.10 7.52
CA LEU A 94 24.14 0.90 8.38
C LEU A 94 25.25 1.95 8.19
N LYS A 95 25.21 2.70 7.07
CA LYS A 95 26.22 3.70 6.68
C LYS A 95 27.63 3.11 6.60
N LEU A 96 27.75 1.94 5.95
CA LEU A 96 29.04 1.30 5.73
C LEU A 96 29.79 2.00 4.60
N GLU A 97 31.09 2.24 4.80
CA GLU A 97 31.98 2.72 3.75
C GLU A 97 32.30 1.58 2.75
N TRP A 98 32.73 1.94 1.54
CA TRP A 98 32.97 0.97 0.46
C TRP A 98 33.97 -0.15 0.81
N ASP A 99 35.01 0.20 1.57
CA ASP A 99 36.07 -0.73 1.98
C ASP A 99 35.83 -1.34 3.38
N GLU A 100 34.71 -1.02 4.03
CA GLU A 100 34.39 -1.53 5.36
C GLU A 100 33.92 -3.00 5.29
N PRO A 101 34.49 -3.91 6.11
CA PRO A 101 34.09 -5.30 6.07
C PRO A 101 32.66 -5.48 6.56
N LEU A 102 31.88 -6.27 5.81
CA LEU A 102 30.54 -6.66 6.21
C LEU A 102 30.57 -7.47 7.51
N SER A 103 29.65 -7.17 8.43
CA SER A 103 29.45 -8.00 9.61
C SER A 103 29.08 -9.44 9.22
N ASN A 104 29.51 -10.43 10.02
CA ASN A 104 29.26 -11.85 9.74
C ASN A 104 27.80 -12.20 9.37
N PRO A 105 26.76 -11.62 10.02
CA PRO A 105 25.37 -11.88 9.64
C PRO A 105 25.03 -11.43 8.20
N ILE A 106 25.49 -10.24 7.81
CA ILE A 106 25.19 -9.65 6.49
C ILE A 106 26.01 -10.34 5.40
N ALA A 107 27.29 -10.61 5.68
CA ALA A 107 28.15 -11.37 4.80
C ALA A 107 27.57 -12.77 4.53
N LYS A 108 27.00 -13.42 5.56
CA LYS A 108 26.31 -14.69 5.39
C LYS A 108 25.07 -14.54 4.51
N GLU A 109 24.20 -13.57 4.78
CA GLU A 109 22.99 -13.33 3.97
C GLU A 109 23.33 -13.07 2.48
N TRP A 110 24.39 -12.29 2.22
CA TRP A 110 24.91 -12.08 0.87
C TRP A 110 25.42 -13.36 0.22
N ASN A 111 26.22 -14.16 0.93
CA ASN A 111 26.75 -15.41 0.40
C ASN A 111 25.62 -16.43 0.13
N ASP A 112 24.63 -16.50 1.02
CA ASP A 112 23.44 -17.34 0.86
C ASP A 112 22.68 -16.90 -0.41
N PHE A 113 22.42 -15.60 -0.59
CA PHE A 113 21.81 -15.05 -1.82
C PHE A 113 22.62 -15.42 -3.07
N VAL A 114 23.92 -15.13 -3.10
CA VAL A 114 24.80 -15.42 -4.25
C VAL A 114 24.81 -16.91 -4.59
N SER A 115 24.76 -17.78 -3.58
CA SER A 115 24.73 -19.24 -3.77
C SER A 115 23.47 -19.75 -4.49
N THR A 116 22.38 -18.97 -4.48
CA THR A 116 21.12 -19.32 -5.18
C THR A 116 21.11 -18.89 -6.65
N LEU A 117 21.95 -17.93 -7.06
CA LEU A 117 21.99 -17.40 -8.42
C LEU A 117 22.26 -18.46 -9.51
N PRO A 118 23.10 -19.50 -9.30
CA PRO A 118 23.28 -20.56 -10.29
C PRO A 118 21.97 -21.28 -10.67
N VAL A 119 20.97 -21.33 -9.79
CA VAL A 119 19.66 -21.96 -10.07
C VAL A 119 18.94 -21.26 -11.22
N ILE A 120 19.16 -19.95 -11.40
CA ILE A 120 18.53 -19.15 -12.46
C ILE A 120 18.85 -19.71 -13.85
N GLN A 121 20.04 -20.30 -14.03
CA GLN A 121 20.45 -20.91 -15.30
C GLN A 121 19.53 -22.07 -15.73
N ASN A 122 18.83 -22.69 -14.77
CA ASN A 122 17.92 -23.80 -15.01
C ASN A 122 16.46 -23.34 -15.21
N ILE A 123 16.16 -22.04 -15.05
CA ILE A 123 14.81 -21.52 -15.27
C ILE A 123 14.59 -21.35 -16.78
N HIS A 124 13.52 -21.98 -17.29
CA HIS A 124 13.14 -21.88 -18.69
C HIS A 124 11.82 -21.15 -18.81
N ILE A 125 11.85 -19.97 -19.41
CA ILE A 125 10.67 -19.12 -19.60
C ILE A 125 10.20 -19.26 -21.06
N PRO A 126 9.00 -19.80 -21.31
CA PRO A 126 8.43 -19.83 -22.65
C PRO A 126 8.28 -18.41 -23.20
N ARG A 127 8.85 -18.14 -24.38
CA ARG A 127 8.71 -16.82 -25.04
C ARG A 127 7.30 -16.55 -25.53
N LEU A 128 6.56 -17.59 -25.90
CA LEU A 128 5.20 -17.48 -26.37
C LEU A 128 4.24 -17.51 -25.18
N VAL A 129 3.68 -16.35 -24.85
CA VAL A 129 2.69 -16.19 -23.77
C VAL A 129 1.25 -16.18 -24.28
N LEU A 130 1.05 -15.98 -25.59
CA LEU A 130 -0.27 -15.83 -26.20
C LEU A 130 -0.74 -17.12 -26.84
N ARG A 131 -2.02 -17.41 -26.66
CA ARG A 131 -2.76 -18.41 -27.43
C ARG A 131 -3.89 -17.72 -28.20
N ASN A 132 -4.48 -18.45 -29.15
CA ASN A 132 -5.63 -17.96 -29.91
C ASN A 132 -6.81 -17.70 -28.97
N GLY A 133 -7.63 -16.69 -29.31
CA GLY A 133 -8.87 -16.40 -28.60
C GLY A 133 -8.93 -15.00 -27.99
N ARG A 134 -9.79 -14.83 -26.98
CA ARG A 134 -9.97 -13.57 -26.26
C ARG A 134 -8.85 -13.40 -25.23
N ILE A 135 -8.32 -12.20 -25.13
CA ILE A 135 -7.21 -11.82 -24.28
C ILE A 135 -7.72 -10.97 -23.11
N ILE A 136 -7.45 -11.42 -21.89
CA ILE A 136 -7.73 -10.65 -20.67
C ILE A 136 -6.42 -10.43 -19.93
N LEU A 137 -6.17 -9.18 -19.52
CA LEU A 137 -5.05 -8.87 -18.63
C LEU A 137 -5.49 -8.92 -17.17
N HIS A 138 -4.70 -9.61 -16.36
CA HIS A 138 -4.89 -9.68 -14.92
C HIS A 138 -3.70 -9.06 -14.20
N GLY A 139 -3.96 -8.12 -13.31
CA GLY A 139 -2.93 -7.44 -12.53
C GLY A 139 -3.13 -7.63 -11.04
N PHE A 140 -2.10 -8.05 -10.32
CA PHE A 140 -2.15 -8.25 -8.88
C PHE A 140 -1.14 -7.34 -8.19
N GLY A 141 -1.57 -6.67 -7.12
CA GLY A 141 -0.72 -5.83 -6.28
C GLY A 141 -0.73 -6.33 -4.85
N ASP A 142 0.43 -6.31 -4.21
CA ASP A 142 0.58 -6.72 -2.82
C ASP A 142 1.75 -6.04 -2.11
N VAL A 143 1.77 -6.13 -0.78
CA VAL A 143 2.78 -5.52 0.06
C VAL A 143 3.16 -6.37 1.28
N SER A 144 4.44 -6.37 1.59
CA SER A 144 5.00 -6.74 2.88
C SER A 144 5.51 -5.49 3.60
N THR A 145 5.97 -5.65 4.84
CA THR A 145 6.63 -4.56 5.58
C THR A 145 7.93 -4.09 4.93
N ALA A 146 8.57 -4.94 4.12
CA ALA A 146 9.87 -4.68 3.52
C ALA A 146 9.77 -4.16 2.08
N ALA A 147 8.74 -4.55 1.34
CA ALA A 147 8.60 -4.24 -0.07
C ALA A 147 7.18 -4.42 -0.56
N TYR A 148 6.86 -3.80 -1.69
CA TYR A 148 5.61 -4.02 -2.41
C TYR A 148 5.89 -4.37 -3.86
N GLY A 149 4.93 -5.05 -4.49
CA GLY A 149 5.10 -5.50 -5.85
C GLY A 149 3.80 -5.59 -6.61
N ALA A 150 3.96 -5.67 -7.92
CA ALA A 150 2.90 -5.87 -8.88
C ALA A 150 3.31 -6.95 -9.89
N VAL A 151 2.35 -7.78 -10.28
CA VAL A 151 2.50 -8.80 -11.32
C VAL A 151 1.36 -8.72 -12.32
N LEU A 152 1.67 -8.92 -13.59
CA LEU A 152 0.69 -8.97 -14.67
C LEU A 152 0.71 -10.34 -15.34
N TYR A 153 -0.47 -10.88 -15.57
CA TYR A 153 -0.71 -12.12 -16.31
C TYR A 153 -1.52 -11.81 -17.57
N VAL A 154 -1.24 -12.56 -18.64
CA VAL A 154 -2.12 -12.63 -19.80
C VAL A 154 -2.91 -13.92 -19.75
N GLN A 155 -4.24 -13.80 -19.82
CA GLN A 155 -5.16 -14.91 -19.98
C GLN A 155 -5.63 -14.97 -21.43
N SER A 156 -5.54 -16.15 -22.05
CA SER A 156 -6.07 -16.44 -23.39
C SER A 156 -7.22 -17.43 -23.25
N ILE A 157 -8.41 -17.06 -23.75
CA ILE A 157 -9.64 -17.84 -23.68
C ILE A 157 -10.06 -18.23 -25.10
N SER A 158 -10.02 -19.52 -25.39
CA SER A 158 -10.55 -20.14 -26.60
C SER A 158 -11.74 -21.04 -26.27
N GLU A 159 -12.38 -21.63 -27.28
CA GLU A 159 -13.48 -22.60 -27.06
C GLU A 159 -12.99 -23.91 -26.43
N GLU A 160 -11.72 -24.27 -26.67
CA GLU A 160 -11.14 -25.55 -26.24
C GLU A 160 -10.28 -25.43 -24.99
N ASP A 161 -9.68 -24.27 -24.75
CA ASP A 161 -8.66 -24.07 -23.70
C ASP A 161 -8.66 -22.66 -23.12
N VAL A 162 -8.41 -22.60 -21.80
CA VAL A 162 -8.17 -21.38 -21.04
C VAL A 162 -6.79 -21.47 -20.41
N SER A 163 -5.92 -20.53 -20.77
CA SER A 163 -4.56 -20.49 -20.25
C SER A 163 -4.21 -19.10 -19.72
N SER A 164 -3.37 -19.07 -18.70
CA SER A 164 -2.87 -17.84 -18.08
C SER A 164 -1.36 -17.97 -17.90
N THR A 165 -0.61 -16.94 -18.26
CA THR A 165 0.86 -16.93 -18.13
C THR A 165 1.35 -15.59 -17.61
N LEU A 166 2.36 -15.61 -16.74
CA LEU A 166 3.03 -14.41 -16.25
C LEU A 166 3.62 -13.61 -17.41
N LEU A 167 3.26 -12.34 -17.50
CA LEU A 167 3.77 -11.42 -18.51
C LEU A 167 4.98 -10.64 -18.01
N CYS A 168 4.81 -9.98 -16.87
CA CYS A 168 5.86 -9.18 -16.26
C CYS A 168 5.58 -8.92 -14.79
N ARG A 169 6.60 -8.46 -14.08
CA ARG A 169 6.54 -8.09 -12.67
C ARG A 169 7.29 -6.78 -12.42
N LYS A 170 6.98 -6.11 -11.32
CA LYS A 170 7.82 -5.03 -10.78
C LYS A 170 7.73 -5.02 -9.26
N SER A 171 8.88 -4.89 -8.60
CA SER A 171 9.00 -4.75 -7.15
C SER A 171 9.61 -3.39 -6.80
N ARG A 172 9.24 -2.89 -5.61
CA ARG A 172 9.83 -1.73 -4.98
C ARG A 172 10.07 -1.98 -3.50
N VAL A 173 11.18 -1.47 -2.99
CA VAL A 173 11.46 -1.53 -1.56
C VAL A 173 10.55 -0.55 -0.84
N ALA A 174 10.02 -0.95 0.33
CA ALA A 174 9.27 -0.05 1.16
C ALA A 174 10.19 1.06 1.70
N SER A 175 9.65 2.26 1.85
CA SER A 175 10.40 3.35 2.47
C SER A 175 10.84 2.94 3.87
N VAL A 176 12.06 3.36 4.25
CA VAL A 176 12.55 3.19 5.62
C VAL A 176 11.72 4.02 6.60
N LYS A 177 11.05 5.09 6.11
CA LYS A 177 10.12 5.87 6.93
C LYS A 177 8.91 5.04 7.30
N LEU A 178 8.46 5.20 8.55
CA LEU A 178 7.26 4.55 9.06
C LEU A 178 6.03 5.02 8.28
N ILE A 179 5.53 4.13 7.41
CA ILE A 179 4.28 4.28 6.67
C ILE A 179 3.35 3.16 7.11
N THR A 180 2.05 3.45 7.22
CA THR A 180 1.05 2.44 7.58
C THR A 180 0.90 1.40 6.47
N ILE A 181 0.57 0.15 6.84
CA ILE A 181 0.34 -0.93 5.87
C ILE A 181 -0.72 -0.52 4.82
N PRO A 182 -1.87 0.08 5.16
CA PRO A 182 -2.83 0.52 4.15
C PRO A 182 -2.29 1.54 3.13
N ARG A 183 -1.40 2.43 3.55
CA ARG A 183 -0.73 3.37 2.64
C ARG A 183 0.26 2.66 1.71
N LEU A 184 0.93 1.62 2.19
CA LEU A 184 1.82 0.79 1.40
C LEU A 184 1.03 -0.11 0.43
N GLU A 185 -0.11 -0.66 0.84
CA GLU A 185 -1.05 -1.38 -0.04
C GLU A 185 -1.51 -0.46 -1.20
N LEU A 186 -1.82 0.80 -0.89
CA LEU A 186 -2.15 1.79 -1.92
C LEU A 186 -0.97 2.05 -2.87
N CYS A 187 0.26 2.08 -2.36
CA CYS A 187 1.47 2.19 -3.19
C CYS A 187 1.62 0.98 -4.14
N ALA A 188 1.30 -0.23 -3.68
CA ALA A 188 1.28 -1.42 -4.53
C ALA A 188 0.26 -1.27 -5.68
N CYS A 189 -0.94 -0.76 -5.39
CA CYS A 189 -1.96 -0.49 -6.41
C CYS A 189 -1.53 0.61 -7.41
N VAL A 190 -0.82 1.65 -6.96
CA VAL A 190 -0.23 2.66 -7.87
C VAL A 190 0.83 2.02 -8.76
N LEU A 191 1.72 1.20 -8.19
CA LEU A 191 2.76 0.49 -8.94
C LEU A 191 2.14 -0.42 -10.01
N LEU A 192 1.07 -1.14 -9.65
CA LEU A 192 0.32 -1.98 -10.58
C LEU A 192 -0.28 -1.16 -11.73
N ALA A 193 -0.91 -0.02 -11.43
CA ALA A 193 -1.50 0.86 -12.44
C ALA A 193 -0.44 1.41 -13.42
N GLN A 194 0.73 1.80 -12.91
CA GLN A 194 1.85 2.29 -13.73
C GLN A 194 2.48 1.18 -14.58
N LEU A 195 2.63 -0.03 -14.02
CA LEU A 195 3.14 -1.18 -14.76
C LEU A 195 2.19 -1.55 -15.90
N LEU A 196 0.88 -1.59 -15.62
CA LEU A 196 -0.16 -1.82 -16.62
C LEU A 196 -0.07 -0.78 -17.74
N GLU A 197 0.01 0.51 -17.42
CA GLU A 197 0.14 1.58 -18.41
C GLU A 197 1.32 1.34 -19.35
N LYS A 198 2.50 1.00 -18.81
CA LYS A 198 3.69 0.70 -19.63
C LYS A 198 3.47 -0.51 -20.54
N VAL A 199 2.84 -1.55 -20.02
CA VAL A 199 2.51 -2.76 -20.78
C VAL A 199 1.52 -2.46 -21.91
N LEU A 200 0.46 -1.71 -21.64
CA LEU A 200 -0.52 -1.33 -22.65
C LEU A 200 0.07 -0.49 -23.78
N HIS A 201 1.02 0.39 -23.47
CA HIS A 201 1.75 1.15 -24.50
C HIS A 201 2.71 0.29 -25.33
N SER A 202 3.21 -0.81 -24.75
CA SER A 202 4.19 -1.70 -25.41
C SER A 202 3.51 -2.84 -26.18
N LEU A 203 2.31 -3.25 -25.78
CA LEU A 203 1.58 -4.33 -26.40
C LEU A 203 0.71 -3.83 -27.55
N THR A 204 0.82 -4.47 -28.71
CA THR A 204 -0.05 -4.24 -29.87
C THR A 204 -1.23 -5.22 -29.93
N LEU A 205 -1.64 -5.76 -28.78
CA LEU A 205 -2.64 -6.83 -28.68
C LEU A 205 -4.04 -6.28 -28.51
N PRO A 206 -5.07 -6.91 -29.11
CA PRO A 206 -6.46 -6.54 -28.91
C PRO A 206 -6.94 -7.05 -27.55
N ILE A 207 -6.63 -6.33 -26.47
CA ILE A 207 -7.04 -6.68 -25.10
C ILE A 207 -8.54 -6.37 -24.93
N GLN A 208 -9.34 -7.39 -24.62
CA GLN A 208 -10.79 -7.24 -24.46
C GLN A 208 -11.18 -6.77 -23.07
N GLN A 209 -10.43 -7.16 -22.04
CA GLN A 209 -10.74 -6.81 -20.64
C GLN A 209 -9.48 -6.72 -19.78
N ILE A 210 -9.53 -5.88 -18.76
CA ILE A 210 -8.47 -5.72 -17.76
C ILE A 210 -9.08 -5.84 -16.36
N LYS A 211 -8.58 -6.79 -15.57
CA LYS A 211 -8.99 -7.05 -14.18
C LYS A 211 -7.80 -6.85 -13.24
N LEU A 212 -7.96 -6.00 -12.23
CA LEU A 212 -6.95 -5.67 -11.24
C LEU A 212 -7.39 -6.20 -9.87
N TRP A 213 -6.42 -6.66 -9.08
CA TRP A 213 -6.65 -7.44 -7.87
C TRP A 213 -5.75 -6.94 -6.74
N THR A 214 -6.33 -6.82 -5.54
CA THR A 214 -5.61 -6.55 -4.29
C THR A 214 -6.29 -7.29 -3.14
N GLU A 215 -5.53 -7.68 -2.12
CA GLU A 215 -6.08 -8.23 -0.87
C GLU A 215 -6.58 -7.13 0.08
N SER A 216 -6.28 -5.86 -0.20
CA SER A 216 -6.66 -4.75 0.67
C SER A 216 -8.09 -4.28 0.44
N ASN A 217 -8.98 -4.69 1.34
CA ASN A 217 -10.34 -4.17 1.45
C ASN A 217 -10.36 -2.66 1.72
N ILE A 218 -9.41 -2.14 2.50
CA ILE A 218 -9.30 -0.71 2.80
C ILE A 218 -8.99 0.09 1.53
N VAL A 219 -8.04 -0.37 0.71
CA VAL A 219 -7.70 0.29 -0.55
C VAL A 219 -8.87 0.22 -1.53
N LEU A 220 -9.54 -0.93 -1.64
CA LEU A 220 -10.74 -1.05 -2.49
C LEU A 220 -11.85 -0.09 -2.05
N ALA A 221 -12.03 0.09 -0.73
CA ALA A 221 -13.00 1.06 -0.21
C ALA A 221 -12.61 2.51 -0.48
N TRP A 222 -11.32 2.87 -0.40
CA TRP A 222 -10.85 4.18 -0.83
C TRP A 222 -11.05 4.40 -2.33
N ILE A 223 -10.85 3.35 -3.16
CA ILE A 223 -10.99 3.45 -4.61
C ILE A 223 -12.43 3.76 -5.05
N GLN A 224 -13.42 3.52 -4.19
CA GLN A 224 -14.82 3.84 -4.45
C GLN A 224 -15.26 5.22 -3.95
N ARG A 225 -14.37 5.97 -3.28
CA ARG A 225 -14.66 7.31 -2.72
C ARG A 225 -14.27 8.44 -3.68
N SER A 226 -14.62 9.67 -3.32
CA SER A 226 -14.09 10.87 -3.98
C SER A 226 -12.68 11.19 -3.43
N PRO A 227 -11.65 11.42 -4.26
CA PRO A 227 -10.30 11.75 -3.80
C PRO A 227 -10.24 12.96 -2.86
N GLU A 228 -11.17 13.89 -2.99
CA GLU A 228 -11.27 15.13 -2.23
C GLU A 228 -11.57 14.88 -0.75
N GLN A 229 -12.25 13.78 -0.43
CA GLN A 229 -12.59 13.36 0.92
C GLN A 229 -11.41 12.69 1.66
N LEU A 230 -10.35 12.34 0.94
CA LEU A 230 -9.19 11.61 1.46
C LEU A 230 -8.04 12.59 1.74
N LYS A 231 -7.22 12.30 2.76
CA LYS A 231 -5.98 13.03 3.04
C LYS A 231 -5.06 13.03 1.83
N THR A 232 -4.23 14.06 1.72
CA THR A 232 -3.42 14.36 0.52
C THR A 232 -2.61 13.17 -0.01
N PHE A 233 -1.99 12.37 0.86
CA PHE A 233 -1.21 11.20 0.46
C PHE A 233 -2.06 10.18 -0.31
N ILE A 234 -3.23 9.83 0.24
CA ILE A 234 -4.17 8.87 -0.33
C ILE A 234 -4.82 9.48 -1.57
N GLY A 235 -5.36 10.70 -1.46
CA GLY A 235 -6.08 11.37 -2.54
C GLY A 235 -5.22 11.55 -3.81
N ASN A 236 -3.93 11.93 -3.67
CA ASN A 236 -3.05 12.09 -4.82
C ASN A 236 -2.74 10.76 -5.52
N ARG A 237 -2.44 9.70 -4.76
CA ARG A 237 -2.17 8.36 -5.29
C ARG A 237 -3.41 7.75 -5.93
N PHE A 238 -4.57 7.97 -5.32
CA PHE A 238 -5.84 7.52 -5.87
C PHE A 238 -6.16 8.21 -7.20
N LYS A 239 -5.88 9.52 -7.34
CA LYS A 239 -6.01 10.20 -8.64
C LYS A 239 -5.16 9.56 -9.74
N ILE A 240 -3.95 9.08 -9.41
CA ILE A 240 -3.11 8.33 -10.35
C ILE A 240 -3.82 7.03 -10.75
N ILE A 241 -4.29 6.24 -9.78
CA ILE A 241 -5.02 4.98 -10.04
C ILE A 241 -6.23 5.25 -10.93
N GLN A 242 -7.11 6.19 -10.57
CA GLN A 242 -8.30 6.51 -11.36
C GLN A 242 -7.95 6.91 -12.81
N ARG A 243 -6.91 7.72 -12.98
CA ARG A 243 -6.47 8.17 -14.31
C ARG A 243 -5.99 6.99 -15.17
N LEU A 244 -5.19 6.11 -14.59
CA LEU A 244 -4.54 5.01 -15.33
C LEU A 244 -5.45 3.79 -15.52
N THR A 245 -6.42 3.57 -14.63
CA THR A 245 -7.23 2.35 -14.62
C THR A 245 -8.72 2.61 -14.88
N LYS A 246 -9.07 3.70 -15.58
CA LYS A 246 -10.47 4.11 -15.83
C LYS A 246 -11.33 3.01 -16.45
N ASN A 247 -10.75 2.19 -17.33
CA ASN A 247 -11.43 1.11 -18.04
C ASN A 247 -11.13 -0.28 -17.45
N CYS A 248 -10.63 -0.33 -16.21
CA CYS A 248 -10.27 -1.58 -15.52
C CYS A 248 -11.28 -1.91 -14.42
N GLN A 249 -11.38 -3.19 -14.07
CA GLN A 249 -12.20 -3.66 -12.95
C GLN A 249 -11.30 -3.99 -11.76
N TRP A 250 -11.48 -3.30 -10.64
CA TRP A 250 -10.79 -3.61 -9.38
C TRP A 250 -11.58 -4.64 -8.58
N ASN A 251 -10.88 -5.68 -8.10
CA ASN A 251 -11.46 -6.82 -7.41
C ASN A 251 -10.63 -7.16 -6.17
N HIS A 252 -11.28 -7.84 -5.21
CA HIS A 252 -10.59 -8.44 -4.08
C HIS A 252 -10.03 -9.82 -4.46
N VAL A 253 -8.85 -10.16 -3.96
CA VAL A 253 -8.25 -11.50 -4.02
C VAL A 253 -7.83 -11.95 -2.62
N SER A 254 -7.96 -13.25 -2.33
CA SER A 254 -7.46 -13.79 -1.05
C SER A 254 -5.93 -13.83 -1.04
N SER A 255 -5.30 -13.71 0.12
CA SER A 255 -3.83 -13.76 0.24
C SER A 255 -3.23 -15.05 -0.34
N ASN A 256 -3.93 -16.19 -0.19
CA ASN A 256 -3.46 -17.48 -0.72
C ASN A 256 -3.48 -17.54 -2.25
N ASP A 257 -4.37 -16.78 -2.88
CA ASP A 257 -4.51 -16.71 -4.33
C ASP A 257 -3.80 -15.50 -4.94
N ASN A 258 -3.10 -14.69 -4.13
CA ASN A 258 -2.44 -13.47 -4.57
C ASN A 258 -0.98 -13.75 -4.96
N PRO A 259 -0.64 -13.88 -6.26
CA PRO A 259 0.74 -14.11 -6.68
C PRO A 259 1.67 -12.93 -6.38
N ALA A 260 1.12 -11.73 -6.11
CA ALA A 260 1.95 -10.58 -5.77
C ALA A 260 2.59 -10.70 -4.36
N ASP A 261 2.06 -11.55 -3.48
CA ASP A 261 2.67 -11.84 -2.16
C ASP A 261 4.08 -12.42 -2.29
N LEU A 262 4.29 -13.22 -3.33
CA LEU A 262 5.59 -13.80 -3.64
C LEU A 262 6.62 -12.71 -3.96
N ILE A 263 6.25 -11.70 -4.76
CA ILE A 263 7.19 -10.63 -5.10
C ILE A 263 7.35 -9.61 -3.96
N SER A 264 6.33 -9.39 -3.12
CA SER A 264 6.41 -8.43 -2.01
C SER A 264 7.27 -8.93 -0.85
N ARG A 265 7.39 -10.25 -0.67
CA ARG A 265 8.20 -10.88 0.40
C ARG A 265 9.61 -11.30 -0.02
N GLY A 266 9.85 -11.45 -1.33
CA GLY A 266 11.06 -12.08 -1.86
C GLY A 266 10.82 -13.55 -2.18
N LEU A 267 11.54 -14.06 -3.17
CA LEU A 267 11.42 -15.43 -3.68
C LEU A 267 12.78 -16.09 -3.67
N ASN A 268 12.89 -17.20 -2.96
CA ASN A 268 14.01 -18.11 -3.15
C ASN A 268 13.93 -18.74 -4.54
N PHE A 269 14.98 -18.56 -5.36
CA PHE A 269 15.05 -19.11 -6.71
C PHE A 269 14.91 -20.64 -6.77
N SER A 270 15.22 -21.35 -5.69
CA SER A 270 15.06 -22.81 -5.63
C SER A 270 13.60 -23.26 -5.64
N ASP A 271 12.70 -22.42 -5.11
CA ASP A 271 11.28 -22.76 -4.99
C ASP A 271 10.48 -22.28 -6.21
N ILE A 272 10.94 -21.23 -6.90
CA ILE A 272 10.15 -20.54 -7.92
C ILE A 272 9.84 -21.42 -9.14
N SER A 273 10.75 -22.32 -9.52
CA SER A 273 10.58 -23.17 -10.71
C SER A 273 9.36 -24.07 -10.64
N PHE A 274 8.90 -24.42 -9.43
CA PHE A 274 7.77 -25.31 -9.21
C PHE A 274 6.49 -24.58 -8.79
N LYS A 275 6.54 -23.27 -8.55
CA LYS A 275 5.37 -22.49 -8.11
C LYS A 275 4.41 -22.20 -9.27
N GLN A 276 3.38 -23.03 -9.40
CA GLN A 276 2.32 -22.85 -10.40
C GLN A 276 1.63 -21.48 -10.27
N LEU A 277 1.35 -21.04 -9.05
CA LEU A 277 0.77 -19.72 -8.76
C LEU A 277 1.61 -18.59 -9.36
N TRP A 278 2.93 -18.73 -9.41
CA TRP A 278 3.83 -17.70 -9.95
C TRP A 278 3.87 -17.67 -11.47
N TRP A 279 3.86 -18.83 -12.12
CA TRP A 279 3.99 -18.89 -13.59
C TRP A 279 2.66 -18.76 -14.32
N TYR A 280 1.59 -19.26 -13.70
CA TYR A 280 0.28 -19.37 -14.33
C TYR A 280 -0.82 -18.60 -13.57
N GLY A 281 -0.51 -17.99 -12.43
CA GLY A 281 -1.49 -17.30 -11.61
C GLY A 281 -2.42 -18.26 -10.87
N PRO A 282 -3.41 -17.74 -10.13
CA PRO A 282 -4.33 -18.57 -9.35
C PRO A 282 -5.28 -19.35 -10.25
N ASP A 283 -5.78 -20.48 -9.75
CA ASP A 283 -6.60 -21.43 -10.54
C ASP A 283 -7.90 -20.80 -11.06
N PHE A 284 -8.44 -19.79 -10.36
CA PHE A 284 -9.61 -19.04 -10.83
C PHE A 284 -9.34 -18.20 -12.10
N LEU A 285 -8.09 -18.05 -12.55
CA LEU A 285 -7.81 -17.53 -13.89
C LEU A 285 -8.08 -18.55 -14.98
N LYS A 286 -8.30 -19.82 -14.64
CA LYS A 286 -8.66 -20.87 -15.59
C LYS A 286 -10.12 -21.27 -15.45
N GLU A 287 -10.71 -21.01 -14.28
CA GLU A 287 -12.11 -21.30 -13.96
C GLU A 287 -12.94 -20.01 -13.90
N GLU A 288 -14.12 -19.99 -14.53
CA GLU A 288 -15.02 -18.84 -14.42
C GLU A 288 -15.61 -18.77 -13.00
N ARG A 289 -14.95 -18.05 -12.09
CA ARG A 289 -15.48 -17.76 -10.73
C ARG A 289 -16.13 -16.39 -10.64
N SER A 290 -17.25 -16.35 -9.93
CA SER A 290 -17.86 -15.10 -9.46
C SER A 290 -17.00 -14.47 -8.37
N VAL A 291 -16.73 -13.18 -8.50
CA VAL A 291 -16.10 -12.38 -7.45
C VAL A 291 -17.12 -12.13 -6.36
N ASN A 292 -16.78 -12.44 -5.11
CA ASN A 292 -17.65 -12.12 -3.98
C ASN A 292 -17.68 -10.59 -3.77
N PRO A 293 -18.85 -9.99 -3.50
CA PRO A 293 -18.94 -8.58 -3.21
C PRO A 293 -18.17 -8.24 -1.92
N ILE A 294 -17.55 -7.07 -1.91
CA ILE A 294 -16.86 -6.53 -0.74
C ILE A 294 -17.90 -6.15 0.32
N ASP A 295 -17.70 -6.59 1.56
CA ASP A 295 -18.53 -6.15 2.69
C ASP A 295 -18.11 -4.74 3.14
N PHE A 296 -18.84 -3.74 2.65
CA PHE A 296 -18.57 -2.33 2.94
C PHE A 296 -18.85 -1.92 4.38
N GLU A 297 -19.78 -2.59 5.06
CA GLU A 297 -20.18 -2.19 6.42
C GLU A 297 -19.03 -2.39 7.41
N MET A 298 -18.30 -3.50 7.27
CA MET A 298 -17.14 -3.79 8.10
C MET A 298 -16.01 -2.77 7.90
N ILE A 299 -15.74 -2.36 6.65
CA ILE A 299 -14.62 -1.48 6.30
C ILE A 299 -14.85 -0.03 6.74
N ILE A 300 -16.09 0.47 6.68
CA ILE A 300 -16.39 1.86 7.07
C ILE A 300 -16.17 2.08 8.58
N SER A 301 -16.22 1.00 9.38
CA SER A 301 -15.91 1.04 10.80
C SER A 301 -14.41 0.92 11.13
N ASP A 302 -13.57 0.61 10.13
CA ASP A 302 -12.14 0.40 10.32
C ASP A 302 -11.40 1.69 10.72
N ARG A 303 -10.57 1.59 11.76
CA ARG A 303 -9.86 2.75 12.33
C ARG A 303 -8.85 3.36 11.36
N ASP A 304 -8.13 2.54 10.61
CA ASP A 304 -7.10 3.02 9.69
C ASP A 304 -7.71 3.59 8.42
N TYR A 305 -8.86 3.06 7.99
CA TYR A 305 -9.70 3.69 6.98
C TYR A 305 -10.17 5.09 7.42
N LEU A 306 -10.79 5.20 8.60
CA LEU A 306 -11.37 6.46 9.11
C LEU A 306 -10.31 7.55 9.34
N LYS A 307 -9.10 7.17 9.78
CA LYS A 307 -7.98 8.10 9.99
C LYS A 307 -7.54 8.81 8.72
N GLU A 308 -7.78 8.23 7.54
CA GLU A 308 -7.35 8.81 6.26
C GLU A 308 -8.43 9.68 5.59
N LEU A 309 -9.61 9.77 6.19
CA LEU A 309 -10.61 10.76 5.81
C LEU A 309 -10.18 12.15 6.27
N LYS A 310 -10.42 13.15 5.43
CA LYS A 310 -10.38 14.53 5.88
C LYS A 310 -11.52 14.75 6.88
N PRO A 311 -11.31 15.58 7.92
CA PRO A 311 -12.43 16.01 8.74
C PRO A 311 -13.49 16.61 7.81
N PRO A 312 -14.79 16.44 8.12
CA PRO A 312 -15.81 17.22 7.44
C PRO A 312 -15.38 18.67 7.53
N ALA A 313 -15.43 19.39 6.41
CA ALA A 313 -15.15 20.81 6.43
C ALA A 313 -16.05 21.41 7.51
N ASP A 314 -15.47 22.04 8.53
CA ASP A 314 -16.23 22.91 9.41
C ASP A 314 -16.78 23.99 8.48
N VAL A 315 -18.01 23.79 8.02
CA VAL A 315 -18.81 24.89 7.51
C VAL A 315 -19.07 25.73 8.75
N LEU A 316 -18.10 26.60 9.07
CA LEU A 316 -18.35 27.79 9.84
C LEU A 316 -19.38 28.56 9.02
N LEU A 317 -20.66 28.25 9.24
CA LEU A 317 -21.74 29.21 9.15
C LEU A 317 -21.37 30.28 10.18
N THR A 318 -20.45 31.15 9.80
CA THR A 318 -20.33 32.44 10.45
C THR A 318 -21.69 33.04 10.21
N SER A 319 -22.51 33.14 11.26
CA SER A 319 -23.67 34.00 11.24
C SER A 319 -23.14 35.43 11.16
N CYS A 320 -22.61 35.81 9.99
CA CYS A 320 -22.44 37.19 9.64
C CYS A 320 -23.85 37.75 9.73
N LYS A 321 -24.08 38.58 10.75
CA LYS A 321 -25.25 39.46 10.77
C LYS A 321 -25.35 40.05 9.37
N PHE A 322 -26.52 39.91 8.75
CA PHE A 322 -26.83 40.20 7.35
C PHE A 322 -26.25 41.53 6.81
N SER A 323 -25.86 42.47 7.66
CA SER A 323 -25.29 43.77 7.28
C SER A 323 -23.99 43.68 6.48
N LEU A 324 -23.04 42.80 6.80
CA LEU A 324 -21.70 42.87 6.16
C LEU A 324 -21.72 42.44 4.68
N ILE A 325 -22.55 41.45 4.34
CA ILE A 325 -22.71 40.96 2.96
C ILE A 325 -23.52 41.96 2.13
N ASP A 326 -24.55 42.59 2.72
CA ASP A 326 -25.32 43.65 2.07
C ASP A 326 -24.47 44.91 1.83
N ASP A 327 -23.56 45.25 2.75
CA ASP A 327 -22.63 46.38 2.61
C ASP A 327 -21.57 46.11 1.54
N LEU A 328 -21.07 44.86 1.44
CA LEU A 328 -20.17 44.42 0.37
C LEU A 328 -20.85 44.42 -1.01
N LEU A 329 -22.10 43.97 -1.10
CA LEU A 329 -22.90 43.99 -2.33
C LEU A 329 -23.27 45.42 -2.76
N LYS A 330 -23.51 46.33 -1.81
CA LYS A 330 -23.67 47.76 -2.10
C LYS A 330 -22.38 48.36 -2.64
N CYS A 331 -21.23 48.09 -2.02
CA CYS A 331 -19.94 48.57 -2.50
C CYS A 331 -19.61 48.05 -3.90
N SER A 332 -19.94 46.78 -4.19
CA SER A 332 -19.77 46.18 -5.52
C SER A 332 -20.61 46.88 -6.60
N LYS A 333 -21.86 47.26 -6.29
CA LYS A 333 -22.72 47.99 -7.24
C LYS A 333 -22.26 49.43 -7.46
N THR A 334 -21.71 50.09 -6.44
CA THR A 334 -21.12 51.42 -6.58
C THR A 334 -19.85 51.39 -7.46
N ILE A 335 -19.01 50.36 -7.32
CA ILE A 335 -17.80 50.20 -8.15
C ILE A 335 -18.14 49.89 -9.62
N LEU A 336 -19.19 49.08 -9.88
CA LEU A 336 -19.64 48.81 -11.25
C LEU A 336 -20.22 50.06 -11.95
N ASN A 337 -20.91 50.94 -11.21
CA ASN A 337 -21.45 52.17 -11.77
C ASN A 337 -20.40 53.27 -12.00
N CYS A 338 -19.21 53.16 -11.39
CA CYS A 338 -18.09 54.08 -11.66
C CYS A 338 -17.20 53.63 -12.84
N CYS A 339 -17.42 52.45 -13.42
CA CYS A 339 -16.63 51.94 -14.56
C CYS A 339 -17.36 52.06 -15.92
N ILE A 340 -18.50 52.77 -15.97
CA ILE A 340 -19.14 53.17 -17.22
C ILE A 340 -19.31 54.69 -17.18
N PHE A 341 -18.21 55.40 -17.48
CA PHE A 341 -18.17 56.65 -18.24
C PHE A 341 -16.77 56.83 -18.81
#